data_AF-A0A0C3QAF8-F1
#
_entry.id   AF-A0A0C3QAF8-F1
#
_cell.length_a   1.000
_cell.length_b   1.000
_cell.length_c   1.000
_cell.angle_alpha   90.00
_cell.angle_beta   90.00
_cell.angle_gamma   90.00
#
_symmetry.space_group_name_H-M   'P 1'
#
loop_
_entity.id
_entity.type
_entity.pdbx_description
1 polymer ?
#
loop_
_entity_poly.entity_id
_entity_poly.type
_entity_poly.pdbx_seq_one_letter_code
_entity_poly.pdbx_strand_id
1 'polypeptide(L)'
;MGQKNRRRYLTLVENDAYIYEKSDTLDGPYYHPLCYKIIKASFFSRASDDGIVFSEFFNPIRPQTIALVYTAIRMCLDEWKSGSYKPLNFTSDLYEPIYKSHLANLKAMGEDDSLFLKGLGDELWEDCSEPFDLAKATQPMVTIYKAQKASGIKYGQERRNARAAQKAAAAAATSVDMALDE
;
A
#
# COMPACT_ATOMS: atom_id res chain seq x y z
N MET A 1 -8.79 31.88 -14.75
CA MET A 1 -8.08 30.73 -14.15
C MET A 1 -8.91 29.45 -14.13
N GLY A 2 -10.22 29.48 -13.83
CA GLY A 2 -11.04 28.27 -13.68
C GLY A 2 -11.05 27.30 -14.87
N GLN A 3 -11.22 27.80 -16.10
CA GLN A 3 -11.22 26.95 -17.31
C GLN A 3 -9.88 26.22 -17.54
N LYS A 4 -8.75 26.87 -17.22
CA LYS A 4 -7.41 26.29 -17.38
C LYS A 4 -7.20 25.10 -16.43
N ASN A 5 -7.59 25.25 -15.16
CA ASN A 5 -7.47 24.19 -14.16
C ASN A 5 -8.40 23.03 -14.48
N ARG A 6 -9.65 23.32 -14.88
CA ARG A 6 -10.59 22.29 -15.32
C ARG A 6 -10.04 21.48 -16.51
N ARG A 7 -9.43 22.16 -17.49
CA ARG A 7 -8.81 21.47 -18.64
C ARG A 7 -7.67 20.56 -18.19
N ARG A 8 -6.77 21.04 -17.33
CA ARG A 8 -5.67 20.24 -16.78
C ARG A 8 -6.17 19.02 -16.00
N TYR A 9 -7.19 19.21 -15.16
CA TYR A 9 -7.84 18.12 -14.45
C TYR A 9 -8.34 17.04 -15.42
N LEU A 10 -9.09 17.44 -16.44
CA LEU A 10 -9.64 16.49 -17.43
C LEU A 10 -8.52 15.73 -18.14
N THR A 11 -7.48 16.43 -18.61
CA THR A 11 -6.33 15.80 -19.28
C THR A 11 -5.58 14.82 -18.37
N LEU A 12 -5.36 15.16 -17.10
CA LEU A 12 -4.61 14.31 -16.18
C LEU A 12 -5.41 13.09 -15.73
N VAL A 13 -6.72 13.23 -15.54
CA VAL A 13 -7.59 12.13 -15.08
C VAL A 13 -8.01 11.20 -16.23
N GLU A 14 -8.05 11.70 -17.46
CA GLU A 14 -8.26 10.87 -18.65
C GLU A 14 -7.14 9.83 -18.75
N ASN A 15 -7.52 8.55 -18.85
CA ASN A 15 -6.62 7.40 -18.86
C ASN A 15 -5.63 7.34 -17.67
N ASP A 16 -5.98 7.97 -16.54
CA ASP A 16 -5.10 8.13 -15.38
C ASP A 16 -3.70 8.70 -15.76
N ALA A 17 -3.63 9.60 -16.74
CA ALA A 17 -2.37 10.19 -17.23
C ALA A 17 -1.44 10.75 -16.12
N TYR A 18 -2.00 11.12 -14.95
CA TYR A 18 -1.24 11.54 -13.77
C TYR A 18 -0.30 10.48 -13.18
N ILE A 19 -0.44 9.21 -13.54
CA ILE A 19 0.47 8.15 -13.06
C ILE A 19 1.75 8.02 -13.88
N TYR A 20 1.77 8.60 -15.08
CA TYR A 20 2.85 8.42 -16.05
C TYR A 20 3.94 9.45 -15.86
N GLU A 21 5.21 9.05 -15.97
CA GLU A 21 6.34 9.99 -15.96
C GLU A 21 6.19 11.07 -17.04
N LYS A 22 5.72 10.68 -18.22
CA LYS A 22 5.37 11.60 -19.31
C LYS A 22 3.87 11.48 -19.60
N SER A 23 3.07 12.34 -18.94
CA SER A 23 1.61 12.33 -19.06
C SER A 23 1.08 12.52 -20.49
N ASP A 24 1.82 13.25 -21.32
CA ASP A 24 1.36 13.65 -22.66
C ASP A 24 1.47 12.51 -23.68
N THR A 25 2.44 11.61 -23.48
CA THR A 25 2.69 10.43 -24.32
C THR A 25 2.25 9.12 -23.66
N LEU A 26 1.84 9.17 -22.39
CA LEU A 26 1.53 8.00 -21.57
C LEU A 26 2.72 7.02 -21.48
N ASP A 27 3.93 7.57 -21.32
CA ASP A 27 5.15 6.77 -21.11
C ASP A 27 5.52 6.70 -19.62
N GLY A 28 6.04 5.54 -19.20
CA GLY A 28 6.50 5.31 -17.83
C GLY A 28 5.37 5.27 -16.80
N PRO A 29 4.38 4.36 -16.94
CA PRO A 29 3.32 4.23 -15.94
C PRO A 29 3.91 3.94 -14.56
N TYR A 30 3.40 4.64 -13.54
CA TYR A 30 3.83 4.58 -12.14
C TYR A 30 5.19 5.21 -11.81
N TYR A 31 5.91 5.78 -12.78
CA TYR A 31 7.18 6.48 -12.59
C TYR A 31 7.04 8.01 -12.42
N HIS A 32 5.82 8.54 -12.24
CA HIS A 32 5.65 9.99 -12.06
C HIS A 32 6.44 10.52 -10.83
N PRO A 33 7.33 11.54 -10.97
CA PRO A 33 8.22 12.02 -9.90
C PRO A 33 7.51 12.52 -8.63
N LEU A 34 6.21 12.82 -8.73
CA LEU A 34 5.39 13.18 -7.57
C LEU A 34 5.24 12.02 -6.58
N CYS A 35 5.21 10.77 -7.06
CA CYS A 35 5.12 9.59 -6.19
C CYS A 35 6.33 9.53 -5.25
N TYR A 36 7.55 9.64 -5.80
CA TYR A 36 8.82 9.70 -5.08
C TYR A 36 8.80 10.84 -4.04
N LYS A 37 8.40 12.04 -4.46
CA LYS A 37 8.33 13.21 -3.56
C LYS A 37 7.36 12.99 -2.40
N ILE A 38 6.19 12.41 -2.65
CA ILE A 38 5.18 12.17 -1.62
C ILE A 38 5.63 11.08 -0.66
N ILE A 39 6.18 9.96 -1.16
CA ILE A 39 6.71 8.87 -0.32
C ILE A 39 7.83 9.41 0.56
N LYS A 40 8.78 10.14 -0.02
CA LYS A 40 9.89 10.75 0.71
C LYS A 40 9.43 11.69 1.80
N ALA A 41 8.53 12.62 1.46
CA ALA A 41 7.98 13.58 2.43
C ALA A 41 7.17 12.90 3.55
N SER A 42 6.47 11.82 3.23
CA SER A 42 5.55 11.15 4.16
C SER A 42 6.26 10.18 5.12
N PHE A 43 7.32 9.50 4.65
CA PHE A 43 7.92 8.38 5.39
C PHE A 43 9.44 8.49 5.59
N PHE A 44 10.12 9.44 4.94
CA PHE A 44 11.60 9.52 4.89
C PHE A 44 12.12 10.96 5.06
N SER A 45 11.40 11.83 5.77
CA SER A 45 11.85 13.20 6.00
C SER A 45 12.94 13.29 7.06
N ARG A 46 12.97 12.35 8.01
CA ARG A 46 13.90 12.31 9.15
C ARG A 46 14.32 10.87 9.47
N ALA A 47 15.45 10.73 10.17
CA ALA A 47 15.98 9.44 10.61
C ALA A 47 15.07 8.69 11.61
N SER A 48 14.11 9.41 12.22
CA SER A 48 13.11 8.85 13.13
C SER A 48 11.79 8.50 12.44
N ASP A 49 11.64 8.80 11.14
CA ASP A 49 10.40 8.52 10.43
C ASP A 49 10.30 7.02 10.09
N ASP A 50 9.07 6.57 9.83
CA ASP A 50 8.74 5.14 9.74
C ASP A 50 9.52 4.40 8.65
N GLY A 51 9.80 5.06 7.52
CA GLY A 51 10.58 4.48 6.42
C GLY A 51 12.00 4.09 6.84
N ILE A 52 12.57 4.76 7.84
CA ILE A 52 13.91 4.50 8.35
C ILE A 52 13.89 3.53 9.53
N VAL A 53 13.02 3.79 10.51
CA VAL A 53 12.90 2.97 11.73
C VAL A 53 12.39 1.55 11.41
N PHE A 54 11.51 1.43 10.43
CA PHE A 54 10.85 0.19 10.03
C PHE A 54 11.22 -0.21 8.60
N SER A 55 12.49 -0.04 8.23
CA SER A 55 13.01 -0.25 6.87
C SER A 55 12.62 -1.60 6.24
N GLU A 56 12.51 -2.67 7.04
CA GLU A 56 12.06 -4.00 6.58
C GLU A 56 10.64 -4.01 5.96
N PHE A 57 9.81 -3.01 6.26
CA PHE A 57 8.47 -2.88 5.69
C PHE A 57 8.43 -2.01 4.42
N PHE A 58 9.52 -1.25 4.18
CA PHE A 58 9.65 -0.30 3.08
C PHE A 58 10.71 -0.71 2.05
N ASN A 59 11.48 -1.78 2.30
CA ASN A 59 12.47 -2.32 1.37
C ASN A 59 12.04 -3.69 0.82
N PRO A 60 11.60 -3.79 -0.45
CA PRO A 60 11.28 -2.68 -1.36
C PRO A 60 9.94 -2.00 -1.02
N ILE A 61 9.70 -0.81 -1.59
CA ILE A 61 8.41 -0.13 -1.42
C ILE A 61 7.32 -0.98 -2.07
N ARG A 62 6.31 -1.32 -1.27
CA ARG A 62 5.26 -2.26 -1.69
C ARG A 62 4.27 -1.60 -2.68
N PRO A 63 3.70 -2.37 -3.62
CA PRO A 63 2.72 -1.84 -4.59
C PRO A 63 1.48 -1.25 -3.92
N GLN A 64 1.10 -1.72 -2.72
CA GLN A 64 0.03 -1.13 -1.92
C GLN A 64 0.33 0.32 -1.54
N THR A 65 1.56 0.63 -1.14
CA THR A 65 1.98 2.00 -0.80
C THR A 65 1.95 2.89 -2.04
N ILE A 66 2.45 2.38 -3.17
CA ILE A 66 2.45 3.09 -4.47
C ILE A 66 1.02 3.40 -4.91
N ALA A 67 0.14 2.40 -4.90
CA ALA A 67 -1.28 2.56 -5.23
C ALA A 67 -1.96 3.60 -4.32
N LEU A 68 -1.66 3.57 -3.01
CA LEU A 68 -2.21 4.55 -2.06
C LEU A 68 -1.77 5.98 -2.39
N VAL A 69 -0.49 6.19 -2.72
CA VAL A 69 0.02 7.51 -3.11
C VAL A 69 -0.64 8.03 -4.38
N TYR A 70 -0.79 7.21 -5.42
CA TYR A 70 -1.50 7.63 -6.64
C TYR A 70 -2.98 7.88 -6.41
N THR A 71 -3.61 7.15 -5.49
CA THR A 71 -4.98 7.43 -5.06
C THR A 71 -5.08 8.78 -4.35
N ALA A 72 -4.10 9.13 -3.51
CA ALA A 72 -4.04 10.44 -2.88
C ALA A 72 -3.80 11.56 -3.92
N ILE A 73 -2.94 11.34 -4.91
CA ILE A 73 -2.75 12.27 -6.04
C ILE A 73 -4.08 12.49 -6.77
N ARG A 74 -4.83 11.41 -7.05
CA ARG A 74 -6.15 11.49 -7.68
C ARG A 74 -7.13 12.33 -6.87
N MET A 75 -7.18 12.15 -5.55
CA MET A 75 -8.00 12.98 -4.66
C MET A 75 -7.62 14.46 -4.77
N CYS A 76 -6.33 14.78 -4.70
CA CYS A 76 -5.83 16.15 -4.86
C CYS A 76 -6.19 16.75 -6.23
N LEU A 77 -6.25 15.94 -7.29
CA LEU A 77 -6.75 16.39 -8.61
C LEU A 77 -8.27 16.64 -8.57
N ASP A 78 -9.03 15.75 -7.95
CA ASP A 78 -10.50 15.85 -7.82
C ASP A 78 -10.93 17.11 -7.05
N GLU A 79 -10.10 17.64 -6.14
CA GLU A 79 -10.30 18.96 -5.50
C GLU A 79 -10.37 20.11 -6.51
N TRP A 80 -9.81 19.94 -7.72
CA TRP A 80 -9.81 20.94 -8.80
C TRP A 80 -10.79 20.61 -9.94
N LYS A 81 -11.63 19.58 -9.79
CA LYS A 81 -12.56 19.09 -10.83
C LYS A 81 -13.46 20.17 -11.43
N SER A 82 -13.96 21.11 -10.63
CA SER A 82 -14.78 22.23 -11.12
C SER A 82 -13.99 23.37 -11.76
N GLY A 83 -12.66 23.30 -11.77
CA GLY A 83 -11.75 24.38 -12.16
C GLY A 83 -11.39 25.34 -11.02
N SER A 84 -12.07 25.25 -9.88
CA SER A 84 -11.75 25.94 -8.64
C SER A 84 -11.45 24.92 -7.55
N TYR A 85 -10.54 25.26 -6.64
CA TYR A 85 -10.21 24.42 -5.49
C TYR A 85 -11.43 24.23 -4.60
N LYS A 86 -11.72 22.98 -4.27
CA LYS A 86 -12.73 22.56 -3.30
C LYS A 86 -12.13 21.43 -2.46
N PRO A 87 -11.93 21.64 -1.15
CA PRO A 87 -11.32 20.62 -0.31
C PRO A 87 -12.17 19.36 -0.27
N LEU A 88 -11.52 18.20 -0.32
CA LEU A 88 -12.17 16.90 -0.22
C LEU A 88 -11.60 16.09 0.95
N ASN A 89 -12.45 15.24 1.53
CA ASN A 89 -12.01 14.27 2.54
C ASN A 89 -11.55 12.99 1.85
N PHE A 90 -10.34 12.53 2.19
CA PHE A 90 -9.83 11.26 1.72
C PHE A 90 -10.51 10.11 2.47
N THR A 91 -11.56 9.55 1.85
CA THR A 91 -12.44 8.55 2.45
C THR A 91 -12.47 7.27 1.61
N SER A 92 -12.58 6.12 2.28
CA SER A 92 -12.64 4.82 1.62
C SER A 92 -13.82 4.71 0.66
N ASP A 93 -15.00 5.20 1.04
CA ASP A 93 -16.22 5.13 0.22
C ASP A 93 -16.03 5.71 -1.19
N LEU A 94 -15.23 6.77 -1.32
CA LEU A 94 -14.99 7.44 -2.60
C LEU A 94 -13.74 6.92 -3.32
N TYR A 95 -12.67 6.61 -2.58
CA TYR A 95 -11.35 6.37 -3.16
C TYR A 95 -10.87 4.92 -3.12
N GLU A 96 -11.57 4.02 -2.42
CA GLU A 96 -11.28 2.58 -2.45
C GLU A 96 -11.35 1.99 -3.86
N PRO A 97 -12.33 2.34 -4.73
CA PRO A 97 -12.35 1.84 -6.11
C PRO A 97 -11.11 2.26 -6.91
N ILE A 98 -10.65 3.51 -6.73
CA ILE A 98 -9.45 4.05 -7.39
C ILE A 98 -8.20 3.33 -6.89
N TYR A 99 -8.08 3.14 -5.56
CA TYR A 99 -6.99 2.38 -4.96
C TYR A 99 -6.94 0.94 -5.48
N LYS A 100 -8.08 0.25 -5.51
CA LYS A 100 -8.18 -1.12 -6.03
C LYS A 100 -7.80 -1.20 -7.50
N SER A 101 -8.21 -0.23 -8.31
CA SER A 101 -7.82 -0.14 -9.72
C SER A 101 -6.29 -0.03 -9.86
N HIS A 102 -5.66 0.92 -9.17
CA HIS A 102 -4.20 1.06 -9.22
C HIS A 102 -3.46 -0.18 -8.74
N LEU A 103 -3.94 -0.80 -7.66
CA LEU A 103 -3.32 -2.02 -7.15
C LEU A 103 -3.48 -3.20 -8.12
N ALA A 104 -4.61 -3.30 -8.80
CA ALA A 104 -4.84 -4.33 -9.82
C ALA A 104 -3.89 -4.13 -11.01
N ASN A 105 -3.73 -2.91 -11.50
CA ASN A 105 -2.81 -2.60 -12.60
C ASN A 105 -1.35 -2.90 -12.24
N LEU A 106 -0.89 -2.47 -11.06
CA LEU A 106 0.46 -2.78 -10.57
C LEU A 106 0.68 -4.30 -10.48
N LYS A 107 -0.31 -5.05 -9.99
CA LYS A 107 -0.23 -6.52 -9.93
C LYS A 107 -0.18 -7.15 -11.31
N ALA A 108 -1.02 -6.72 -12.25
CA ALA A 108 -1.00 -7.21 -13.62
C ALA A 108 0.38 -7.00 -14.27
N MET A 109 0.98 -5.81 -14.09
CA MET A 109 2.34 -5.55 -14.57
C MET A 109 3.39 -6.46 -13.90
N GLY A 110 3.22 -6.76 -12.61
CA GLY A 110 4.09 -7.69 -11.89
C GLY A 110 3.88 -9.17 -12.24
N GLU A 111 2.69 -9.54 -12.70
CA GLU A 111 2.39 -10.86 -13.24
C GLU A 111 3.05 -11.05 -14.62
N ASP A 112 3.04 -10.00 -15.45
CA ASP A 112 3.71 -9.97 -16.76
C ASP A 112 5.24 -9.92 -16.62
N ASP A 113 5.75 -9.14 -15.67
CA ASP A 113 7.17 -9.07 -15.33
C ASP A 113 7.39 -8.94 -13.82
N SER A 114 7.79 -10.05 -13.19
CA SER A 114 8.08 -10.09 -11.75
C SER A 114 9.19 -9.11 -11.31
N LEU A 115 10.08 -8.70 -12.23
CA LEU A 115 11.13 -7.72 -11.94
C LEU A 115 10.60 -6.29 -11.94
N PHE A 116 9.47 -5.99 -12.60
CA PHE A 116 8.90 -4.64 -12.66
C PHE A 116 8.59 -4.10 -11.27
N LEU A 117 7.79 -4.83 -10.48
CA LEU A 117 7.40 -4.38 -9.14
C LEU A 117 8.58 -4.33 -8.18
N LYS A 118 9.50 -5.29 -8.31
CA LYS A 118 10.71 -5.30 -7.51
C LYS A 118 11.58 -4.08 -7.84
N GLY A 119 11.84 -3.83 -9.11
CA GLY A 119 12.66 -2.71 -9.58
C GLY A 119 12.08 -1.35 -9.20
N LEU A 120 10.79 -1.12 -9.44
CA LEU A 120 10.12 0.11 -9.04
C LEU A 120 10.16 0.32 -7.51
N GLY A 121 9.93 -0.74 -6.75
CA GLY A 121 9.95 -0.68 -5.29
C GLY A 121 11.37 -0.49 -4.71
N ASP A 122 12.38 -1.11 -5.31
CA ASP A 122 13.79 -0.94 -4.97
C ASP A 122 14.23 0.50 -5.27
N GLU A 123 13.91 1.02 -6.46
CA GLU A 123 14.27 2.39 -6.87
C GLU A 123 13.65 3.44 -5.94
N LEU A 124 12.35 3.33 -5.64
CA LEU A 124 11.68 4.22 -4.69
C LEU A 124 12.29 4.14 -3.28
N TRP A 125 12.68 2.94 -2.85
CA TRP A 125 13.33 2.74 -1.56
C TRP A 125 14.71 3.39 -1.52
N GLU A 126 15.54 3.16 -2.53
CA GLU A 126 16.91 3.68 -2.64
C GLU A 126 16.91 5.22 -2.68
N ASP A 127 16.10 5.83 -3.55
CA ASP A 127 15.96 7.30 -3.68
C ASP A 127 15.53 8.00 -2.37
N CYS A 128 14.71 7.31 -1.57
CA CYS A 128 14.21 7.82 -0.31
C CYS A 128 15.18 7.60 0.85
N SER A 129 15.88 6.46 0.86
CA SER A 129 16.72 6.03 1.98
C SER A 129 18.20 6.43 1.86
N GLU A 130 18.70 6.73 0.64
CA GLU A 130 20.09 7.13 0.37
C GLU A 130 20.68 8.13 1.39
N PRO A 131 19.95 9.18 1.85
CA PRO A 131 20.52 10.15 2.79
C PRO A 131 20.77 9.63 4.20
N PHE A 132 20.32 8.42 4.54
CA PHE A 132 20.28 7.92 5.92
C PHE A 132 21.24 6.74 6.16
N ASP A 133 21.94 6.78 7.28
CA ASP A 133 22.73 5.65 7.77
C ASP A 133 21.82 4.66 8.50
N LEU A 134 21.34 3.64 7.78
CA LEU A 134 20.42 2.63 8.30
C LEU A 134 21.01 1.82 9.47
N ALA A 135 22.34 1.69 9.55
CA ALA A 135 22.97 1.00 10.68
C ALA A 135 22.88 1.81 11.98
N LYS A 136 22.68 3.14 11.87
CA LYS A 136 22.46 4.05 13.00
C LYS A 136 20.98 4.41 13.21
N ALA A 137 20.08 3.86 12.39
CA ALA A 137 18.65 4.06 12.55
C ALA A 137 18.21 3.60 13.95
N THR A 138 17.35 4.41 14.58
CA THR A 138 16.79 4.03 15.88
C THR A 138 15.96 2.77 15.70
N GLN A 139 16.31 1.72 16.42
CA GLN A 139 15.56 0.47 16.35
C GLN A 139 14.24 0.60 17.12
N PRO A 140 13.14 0.03 16.62
CA PRO A 140 11.87 0.07 17.33
C PRO A 140 11.97 -0.62 18.68
N MET A 141 11.38 -0.01 19.71
CA MET A 141 11.42 -0.53 21.06
C MET A 141 10.61 -1.82 21.18
N VAL A 142 11.27 -2.93 21.52
CA VAL A 142 10.60 -4.19 21.86
C VAL A 142 10.27 -4.20 23.35
N THR A 143 8.99 -4.09 23.69
CA THR A 143 8.50 -4.08 25.08
C THR A 143 8.15 -5.48 25.61
N ILE A 144 8.11 -6.49 24.74
CA ILE A 144 7.82 -7.88 25.09
C ILE A 144 9.15 -8.64 25.25
N TYR A 145 9.51 -8.91 26.49
CA TYR A 145 10.75 -9.63 26.83
C TYR A 145 10.59 -11.16 26.72
N LYS A 146 11.70 -11.89 26.93
CA LYS A 146 11.82 -13.33 26.64
C LYS A 146 10.70 -14.17 27.28
N ALA A 147 10.36 -13.91 28.55
CA ALA A 147 9.33 -14.67 29.27
C ALA A 147 7.92 -14.43 28.70
N GLN A 148 7.54 -13.16 28.46
CA GLN A 148 6.27 -12.82 27.84
C GLN A 148 6.17 -13.36 26.42
N LYS A 149 7.28 -13.32 25.65
CA LYS A 149 7.35 -13.89 24.29
C LYS A 149 7.06 -15.39 24.30
N ALA A 150 7.71 -16.16 25.17
CA ALA A 150 7.49 -17.61 25.27
C ALA A 150 6.05 -17.94 25.68
N SER A 151 5.52 -17.23 26.69
CA SER A 151 4.14 -17.39 27.14
C SER A 151 3.13 -17.07 26.03
N GLY A 152 3.32 -15.95 25.32
CA GLY A 152 2.46 -15.55 24.21
C GLY A 152 2.47 -16.55 23.05
N ILE A 153 3.64 -17.10 22.70
CA ILE A 153 3.77 -18.14 21.67
C ILE A 153 3.00 -19.40 22.08
N LYS A 154 3.19 -19.88 23.31
CA LYS A 154 2.50 -21.06 23.85
C LYS A 154 0.99 -20.88 23.83
N TYR A 155 0.51 -19.76 24.39
CA TYR A 155 -0.91 -19.43 24.40
C TYR A 155 -1.50 -19.38 22.98
N GLY A 156 -0.77 -18.79 22.02
CA GLY A 156 -1.17 -18.75 20.62
C GLY A 156 -1.28 -20.13 19.97
N GLN A 157 -0.39 -21.07 20.31
CA GLN A 157 -0.44 -22.46 19.82
C GLN A 157 -1.64 -23.21 20.40
N GLU A 158 -1.85 -23.15 21.71
CA GLU A 158 -2.98 -23.79 22.40
C GLU A 158 -4.32 -23.33 21.80
N ARG A 159 -4.47 -22.02 21.60
CA ARG A 159 -5.69 -21.45 21.02
C ARG A 159 -5.92 -21.88 19.57
N ARG A 160 -4.84 -22.08 18.80
CA ARG A 160 -4.92 -22.58 17.42
C ARG A 160 -5.37 -24.04 17.39
N ASN A 161 -4.80 -24.87 18.27
CA ASN A 161 -5.13 -26.29 18.39
C ASN A 161 -6.57 -26.49 18.84
N ALA A 162 -7.03 -25.73 19.83
CA ALA A 162 -8.41 -25.77 20.30
C ALA A 162 -9.42 -25.42 19.19
N ARG A 163 -9.14 -24.38 18.40
CA ARG A 163 -9.97 -24.01 17.23
C ARG A 163 -9.98 -25.09 16.15
N ALA A 164 -8.85 -25.72 15.86
CA ALA A 164 -8.76 -26.80 14.90
C ALA A 164 -9.59 -28.02 15.36
N ALA A 165 -9.48 -28.38 16.65
CA ALA A 165 -10.25 -29.47 17.25
C ALA A 165 -11.76 -29.19 17.21
N GLN A 166 -12.19 -27.96 17.54
CA GLN A 166 -13.60 -27.56 17.44
C GLN A 166 -14.12 -27.65 15.99
N LYS A 167 -13.34 -27.18 15.02
CA LYS A 167 -13.72 -27.26 13.59
C LYS A 167 -13.82 -28.71 13.10
N ALA A 168 -12.91 -29.58 13.55
CA ALA A 168 -12.95 -31.01 13.23
C ALA A 168 -14.17 -31.71 13.86
N ALA A 169 -14.48 -31.40 15.13
CA ALA A 169 -15.65 -31.93 15.82
C ALA A 169 -16.97 -31.49 15.15
N ALA A 170 -17.07 -30.21 14.73
CA ALA A 170 -18.23 -29.71 14.00
C ALA A 170 -18.40 -30.40 12.64
N ALA A 171 -17.32 -30.60 11.88
CA ALA A 171 -17.36 -31.30 10.61
C ALA A 171 -17.77 -32.78 10.76
N ALA A 172 -17.28 -33.45 11.80
CA ALA A 172 -17.67 -34.82 12.11
C ALA A 172 -19.16 -34.94 12.49
N ALA A 173 -19.69 -34.00 13.28
CA ALA A 173 -21.11 -33.97 13.63
C ALA A 173 -22.00 -33.79 12.38
N THR A 174 -21.65 -32.88 11.47
CA THR A 174 -22.37 -32.67 10.21
C THR A 174 -22.35 -33.92 9.31
N SER A 175 -21.24 -34.67 9.27
CA SER A 175 -21.17 -35.92 8.50
C SER A 175 -21.99 -37.07 9.10
N VAL A 176 -22.20 -37.08 10.42
CA VAL A 176 -23.02 -38.08 11.09
C VAL A 176 -24.51 -37.80 10.88
N ASP A 177 -24.93 -36.53 10.94
CA ASP A 177 -26.32 -36.14 10.66
C ASP A 177 -26.71 -36.45 9.21
N MET A 178 -25.81 -36.21 8.24
CA MET A 178 -26.07 -36.57 6.83
C MET A 178 -26.15 -38.09 6.58
N ALA A 179 -25.56 -38.92 7.44
CA ALA A 179 -25.59 -40.37 7.29
C ALA A 179 -26.80 -41.04 7.99
N LEU A 180 -27.58 -40.27 8.76
CA LEU A 180 -28.79 -40.73 9.46
C LEU A 180 -30.09 -40.31 8.75
N ASP A 181 -30.00 -39.49 7.71
CA ASP A 181 -31.12 -39.02 6.87
C ASP A 181 -31.23 -39.80 5.52
N GLU A 182 -30.46 -40.88 5.31
CA GLU A 182 -30.58 -41.86 4.20
C GLU A 182 -31.17 -43.20 4.69
#